data_AF-A0A970L684-F1
#
_entry.id   AF-A0A970L684-F1
#
_cell.length_a   1.000
_cell.length_b   1.000
_cell.length_c   1.000
_cell.angle_alpha   90.00
_cell.angle_beta   90.00
_cell.angle_gamma   90.00
#
_symmetry.space_group_name_H-M   'P 1'
#
loop_
_entity.id
_entity.type
_entity.pdbx_description
1 polymer ?
#
loop_
_entity_poly.entity_id
_entity_poly.type
_entity_poly.pdbx_seq_one_letter_code
_entity_poly.pdbx_strand_id
1 'polypeptide(L)' 'MKIARLKSLVEEVRDLPMDEQREKIAGFLDDWQGENDQVDDILMMGIRF' A
#
# COMPACT_ATOMS: atom_id res chain seq x y z
N MET A 1 -7.92 12.28 13.77
CA MET A 1 -8.72 11.98 12.56
C MET A 1 -8.36 10.59 12.09
N LYS A 2 -9.35 9.70 11.96
CA LYS A 2 -9.18 8.26 11.71
C LYS A 2 -8.97 7.89 10.22
N ILE A 3 -8.48 8.85 9.44
CA ILE A 3 -8.27 8.77 7.99
C ILE A 3 -6.91 9.45 7.79
N ALA A 4 -5.83 8.74 7.43
CA ALA A 4 -5.37 8.75 6.03
C ALA A 4 -4.11 7.88 5.79
N ARG A 5 -3.85 6.77 6.52
CA ARG A 5 -2.59 6.00 6.34
C ARG A 5 -2.37 5.55 4.88
N LEU A 6 -3.41 5.04 4.23
CA LEU A 6 -3.34 4.65 2.81
C LEU A 6 -3.14 5.86 1.89
N LYS A 7 -3.83 6.98 2.13
CA LYS A 7 -3.67 8.19 1.30
C LYS A 7 -2.25 8.74 1.40
N SER A 8 -1.69 8.83 2.60
CA SER A 8 -0.31 9.28 2.80
C SER A 8 0.70 8.33 2.16
N LEU A 9 0.47 7.01 2.23
CA LEU A 9 1.28 6.03 1.50
C LEU A 9 1.23 6.28 -0.02
N VAL A 10 0.04 6.46 -0.59
CA VAL A 10 -0.12 6.74 -2.03
C VAL A 10 0.57 8.06 -2.42
N GLU A 11 0.47 9.10 -1.59
CA GLU A 11 1.17 10.38 -1.79
C GLU A 11 2.70 10.26 -1.64
N GLU A 12 3.21 9.33 -0.83
CA GLU A 12 4.65 9.07 -0.70
C GLU A 12 5.19 8.35 -1.94
N VAL A 13 4.46 7.34 -2.43
CA VAL A 13 4.97 6.45 -3.49
C VAL A 13 4.67 6.97 -4.90
N ARG A 14 3.75 7.93 -5.08
CA ARG A 14 3.22 8.36 -6.39
C ARG A 14 4.25 8.74 -7.45
N ASP A 15 5.46 9.16 -7.07
CA ASP A 15 6.49 9.64 -8.01
C ASP A 15 7.54 8.55 -8.31
N LEU A 16 7.48 7.40 -7.64
CA LEU A 16 8.39 6.28 -7.87
C LEU A 16 8.03 5.50 -9.15
N PRO A 17 8.98 4.73 -9.73
CA PRO A 17 8.68 3.71 -10.73
C PRO A 17 7.60 2.73 -10.25
N MET A 18 6.80 2.18 -11.16
CA MET A 18 5.63 1.38 -10.77
C MET A 18 6.01 0.11 -9.99
N ASP A 19 7.15 -0.49 -10.31
CA ASP A 19 7.66 -1.65 -9.57
C ASP A 19 8.05 -1.28 -8.13
N GLU A 20 8.71 -0.14 -7.91
CA GLU A 20 9.05 0.36 -6.57
C GLU A 20 7.80 0.74 -5.75
N GLN A 21 6.76 1.28 -6.40
CA GLN A 21 5.49 1.54 -5.73
C GLN A 21 4.87 0.24 -5.22
N ARG A 22 4.87 -0.80 -6.06
CA ARG A 22 4.35 -2.12 -5.69
C ARG A 22 5.10 -2.68 -4.49
N GLU A 23 6.44 -2.63 -4.50
CA GLU A 23 7.26 -3.13 -3.40
C GLU A 23 6.97 -2.41 -2.08
N LYS A 24 6.93 -1.06 -2.10
CA LYS A 24 6.63 -0.26 -0.90
C LYS A 24 5.22 -0.50 -0.36
N ILE A 25 4.23 -0.60 -1.24
CA ILE A 25 2.84 -0.85 -0.86
C ILE A 25 2.70 -2.24 -0.25
N ALA A 26 3.33 -3.26 -0.86
CA ALA A 26 3.30 -4.62 -0.33
C ALA A 26 3.98 -4.70 1.05
N GLY A 27 5.18 -4.13 1.19
CA GLY A 27 5.87 -4.08 2.48
C GLY A 27 5.07 -3.33 3.56
N PHE A 28 4.42 -2.22 3.19
CA PHE A 28 3.53 -1.51 4.11
C PHE A 28 2.34 -2.37 4.55
N LEU A 29 1.75 -3.15 3.64
CA LEU A 29 0.63 -4.05 3.96
C LEU A 29 1.09 -5.16 4.90
N ASP A 30 2.24 -5.77 4.63
CA ASP A 30 2.85 -6.81 5.46
C ASP A 30 3.16 -6.28 6.88
N ASP A 31 3.78 -5.10 6.98
CA ASP A 31 4.09 -4.44 8.26
C ASP A 31 2.83 -4.06 9.04
N TRP A 32 1.78 -3.64 8.34
CA TRP A 32 0.51 -3.28 8.97
C TRP A 32 -0.28 -4.50 9.45
N GLN A 33 -0.26 -5.59 8.69
CA GLN A 33 -0.88 -6.86 9.08
C GLN A 33 -0.09 -7.50 10.25
N GLY A 34 1.24 -7.51 10.16
CA GLY A 34 2.12 -8.15 11.12
C GLY A 34 1.80 -9.64 11.26
N GLU A 35 1.73 -10.11 12.50
CA GLU A 35 1.45 -11.52 12.83
C GLU A 35 -0.07 -11.83 12.87
N ASN A 36 -0.93 -10.90 12.46
CA ASN A 36 -2.38 -11.14 12.45
C ASN A 36 -2.79 -11.94 11.20
N ASP A 37 -3.79 -12.81 11.37
CA ASP A 37 -4.39 -13.52 10.24
C ASP A 37 -5.10 -12.56 9.29
N GLN A 38 -4.97 -12.84 7.99
CA GLN A 38 -5.76 -12.15 6.97
C GLN A 38 -7.24 -12.56 7.10
N VAL A 39 -8.12 -11.57 7.20
CA VAL A 39 -9.56 -11.80 7.45
C VAL A 39 -10.39 -11.74 6.15
N ASP A 40 -9.89 -11.05 5.12
CA ASP A 40 -10.59 -10.83 3.85
C ASP A 40 -9.60 -10.64 2.68
N ASP A 41 -10.09 -10.78 1.46
CA ASP A 41 -9.32 -10.58 0.23
C ASP A 41 -8.96 -9.10 0.03
N ILE A 42 -7.74 -8.83 -0.44
CA ILE A 42 -7.25 -7.46 -0.73
C ILE A 42 -6.75 -7.39 -2.17
N LEU A 43 -7.27 -6.43 -2.95
CA LEU A 43 -6.79 -6.11 -4.29
C LEU A 43 -6.39 -4.64 -4.38
N MET A 44 -5.17 -4.37 -4.83
CA MET A 44 -4.69 -3.02 -5.17
C MET A 44 -4.14 -3.00 -6.59
N MET A 45 -4.57 -2.03 -7.40
CA MET A 45 -4.11 -1.86 -8.78
C MET A 45 -3.66 -0.41 -9.00
N GLY A 46 -2.45 -0.24 -9.53
CA GLY A 46 -1.93 1.05 -9.96
C GLY A 46 -2.00 1.20 -11.47
N ILE A 47 -2.37 2.38 -11.95
CA ILE A 47 -2.38 2.74 -13.38
C ILE A 47 -1.66 4.06 -13.54
N ARG A 48 -0.72 4.13 -14.49
CA ARG A 48 -0.03 5.36 -14.91
C ARG A 48 -0.06 5.42 -16.44
N PHE A 49 -0.38 6.60 -16.98
CA PHE A 49 -0.49 6.87 -18.42
C PHE A 49 0.75 7.59 -18.93
#